data_AF-A0A6A3YI54-F1
#
_entry.id   AF-A0A6A3YI54-F1
#
_cell.length_a   1.000
_cell.length_b   1.000
_cell.length_c   1.000
_cell.angle_alpha   90.00
_cell.angle_beta   90.00
_cell.angle_gamma   90.00
#
_symmetry.space_group_name_H-M   'P 1'
#
loop_
_entity.id
_entity.type
_entity.pdbx_description
1 polymer ?
#
loop_
_entity_poly.entity_id
_entity_poly.type
_entity_poly.pdbx_seq_one_letter_code
_entity_poly.pdbx_strand_id
1 'polypeptide(L)'
;MTVQSIQVTPIQAPEGSAVDFGAAITNVDLENLSDNDFEYVLTKRFDPASSTYGHGKTLDVKRSVLHPDLKTVPHQPQVQIIGHGHYDEYEGLKDFTLKHPHHKVFHKTAIPEEDDLNFTRFYRWHIDAALYALNPPKVTTLLAVKVPAGRRQTLRYDDGTGDELDVSLGTTAFVSGQNM
;
A
#
# COMPACT_ATOMS: atom_id res chain seq x y z
N MET A 1 -16.05 29.22 -2.57
CA MET A 1 -16.34 28.23 -1.52
C MET A 1 -15.11 28.15 -0.62
N THR A 2 -15.26 28.41 0.67
CA THR A 2 -14.16 28.36 1.64
C THR A 2 -13.78 26.90 1.86
N VAL A 3 -12.62 26.49 1.36
CA VAL A 3 -12.03 25.17 1.68
C VAL A 3 -11.75 25.18 3.18
N GLN A 4 -12.46 24.34 3.95
CA GLN A 4 -12.12 24.15 5.35
C GLN A 4 -10.75 23.48 5.42
N SER A 5 -9.84 24.03 6.23
CA SER A 5 -8.50 23.45 6.36
C SER A 5 -8.57 22.11 7.08
N ILE A 6 -7.96 21.06 6.50
CA ILE A 6 -7.72 19.77 7.15
C ILE A 6 -7.06 20.01 8.52
N GLN A 7 -7.56 19.35 9.56
CA GLN A 7 -7.01 19.41 10.93
C GLN A 7 -6.55 18.02 11.38
N VAL A 8 -5.45 17.97 12.13
CA VAL A 8 -4.89 16.73 12.68
C VAL A 8 -4.76 16.93 14.18
N THR A 9 -5.34 16.03 14.95
CA THR A 9 -5.34 16.09 16.41
C THR A 9 -4.92 14.75 16.99
N PRO A 10 -4.02 14.69 17.98
CA PRO A 10 -3.72 13.44 18.67
C PRO A 10 -5.01 12.82 19.21
N ILE A 11 -5.16 11.50 19.09
CA ILE A 11 -6.28 10.80 19.71
C ILE A 11 -6.10 10.91 21.22
N GLN A 12 -7.15 11.33 21.92
CA GLN A 12 -7.10 11.38 23.37
C GLN A 12 -7.08 9.97 23.94
N ALA A 13 -5.98 9.61 24.60
CA ALA A 13 -5.84 8.31 25.24
C ALA A 13 -6.93 8.12 26.32
N PRO A 14 -7.54 6.92 26.42
CA PRO A 14 -8.41 6.59 27.54
C PRO A 14 -7.67 6.74 28.88
N GLU A 15 -8.39 7.12 29.93
CA GLU A 15 -7.82 7.26 31.27
C GLU A 15 -7.15 5.94 31.72
N GLY A 16 -5.88 6.02 32.15
CA GLY A 16 -5.08 4.86 32.54
C GLY A 16 -4.44 4.07 31.39
N SER A 17 -4.67 4.45 30.13
CA SER A 17 -4.00 3.82 28.99
C SER A 17 -2.54 4.25 28.87
N ALA A 18 -1.65 3.29 28.62
CA ALA A 18 -0.26 3.55 28.24
C ALA A 18 -0.10 3.86 26.74
N VAL A 19 -1.17 3.74 25.95
CA VAL A 19 -1.16 4.03 24.51
C VAL A 19 -1.14 5.55 24.31
N ASP A 20 -0.05 6.05 23.74
CA ASP A 20 0.22 7.47 23.47
C ASP A 20 0.34 7.79 21.97
N PHE A 21 -0.08 6.86 21.10
CA PHE A 21 0.00 6.99 19.65
C PHE A 21 -1.38 7.01 18.97
N GLY A 22 -1.46 7.71 17.85
CA GLY A 22 -2.67 7.85 17.03
C GLY A 22 -3.09 9.32 16.84
N ALA A 23 -3.65 9.65 15.68
CA ALA A 23 -4.23 10.97 15.43
C ALA A 23 -5.54 10.84 14.62
N ALA A 24 -6.49 11.72 14.92
CA ALA A 24 -7.71 11.91 14.16
C ALA A 24 -7.51 13.07 13.18
N ILE A 25 -7.91 12.85 11.93
CA ILE A 25 -7.91 13.89 10.89
C ILE A 25 -9.36 14.27 10.60
N THR A 26 -9.66 15.57 10.71
CA THR A 26 -11.00 16.14 10.49
C THR A 26 -10.97 17.18 9.38
N ASN A 27 -12.16 17.53 8.87
CA ASN A 27 -12.35 18.46 7.75
C ASN A 27 -11.65 18.00 6.46
N VAL A 28 -11.67 16.69 6.21
CA VAL A 28 -11.23 16.07 4.96
C VAL A 28 -12.47 15.57 4.24
N ASP A 29 -12.72 16.09 3.05
CA ASP A 29 -13.73 15.54 2.15
C ASP A 29 -13.10 14.43 1.32
N LEU A 30 -13.27 13.19 1.75
CA LEU A 30 -12.68 12.02 1.08
C LEU A 30 -13.25 11.80 -0.33
N GLU A 31 -14.46 12.30 -0.62
CA GLU A 31 -15.12 12.10 -1.92
C GLU A 31 -14.63 13.09 -2.99
N ASN A 32 -14.09 14.23 -2.55
CA ASN A 32 -13.60 15.30 -3.43
C ASN A 32 -12.11 15.60 -3.23
N LEU A 33 -11.40 14.74 -2.51
CA LEU A 33 -9.95 14.84 -2.42
C LEU A 33 -9.35 14.45 -3.78
N SER A 34 -8.48 15.29 -4.33
CA SER A 34 -7.68 14.86 -5.47
C SER A 34 -6.69 13.78 -5.02
N ASP A 35 -6.31 12.87 -5.92
CA ASP A 35 -5.30 11.84 -5.65
C ASP A 35 -4.00 12.48 -5.09
N ASN A 36 -3.68 13.70 -5.55
CA ASN A 36 -2.56 14.51 -5.10
C ASN A 36 -2.71 15.07 -3.67
N ASP A 37 -3.92 15.46 -3.30
CA ASP A 37 -4.23 15.87 -1.93
C ASP A 37 -4.24 14.66 -0.99
N PHE A 38 -4.55 13.46 -1.47
CA PHE A 38 -4.67 12.29 -0.61
C PHE A 38 -3.32 11.81 -0.07
N GLU A 39 -2.38 11.40 -0.92
CA GLU A 39 -1.21 10.68 -0.41
C GLU A 39 -0.15 11.61 0.20
N TYR A 40 0.15 12.74 -0.45
CA TYR A 40 1.18 13.64 0.05
C TYR A 40 0.68 14.51 1.21
N VAL A 41 -0.52 15.09 1.12
CA VAL A 41 -1.01 15.99 2.19
C VAL A 41 -1.36 15.19 3.44
N LEU A 42 -2.01 14.03 3.32
CA LEU A 42 -2.33 13.19 4.47
C LEU A 42 -1.07 12.64 5.15
N THR A 43 -0.09 12.15 4.38
CA THR A 43 1.20 11.70 4.96
C THR A 43 1.92 12.86 5.64
N LYS A 44 2.02 14.03 4.99
CA LYS A 44 2.65 15.24 5.57
C LYS A 44 1.94 15.75 6.82
N ARG A 45 0.65 15.48 6.96
CA ARG A 45 -0.14 15.82 8.14
C ARG A 45 0.24 14.98 9.36
N PHE A 46 0.57 13.70 9.18
CA PHE A 46 1.08 12.85 10.26
C PHE A 46 2.59 12.99 10.48
N ASP A 47 3.36 13.18 9.41
CA ASP A 47 4.81 13.37 9.46
C ASP A 47 5.26 14.53 8.56
N PRO A 48 5.24 15.78 9.07
CA PRO A 48 5.63 16.95 8.30
C PRO A 48 7.06 16.90 7.74
N ALA A 49 7.94 16.12 8.38
CA ALA A 49 9.33 15.95 7.96
C ALA A 49 9.49 14.98 6.77
N SER A 50 8.48 14.15 6.47
CA SER A 50 8.55 13.15 5.38
C SER A 50 8.72 13.82 4.01
N SER A 51 9.78 13.51 3.28
CA SER A 51 10.10 14.15 1.99
C SER A 51 10.41 13.16 0.87
N THR A 52 10.42 11.87 1.18
CA THR A 52 10.87 10.80 0.29
C THR A 52 9.93 9.60 0.38
N TYR A 53 9.76 8.89 -0.73
CA TYR A 53 9.14 7.56 -0.70
C TYR A 53 10.08 6.52 -0.10
N GLY A 54 9.56 5.66 0.77
CA GLY A 54 10.26 4.48 1.30
C GLY A 54 11.67 4.77 1.83
N HIS A 55 12.68 4.23 1.15
CA HIS A 55 14.09 4.28 1.58
C HIS A 55 14.88 5.50 1.08
N GLY A 56 14.23 6.55 0.59
CA GLY A 56 14.94 7.68 -0.01
C GLY A 56 15.62 7.30 -1.32
N LYS A 57 16.81 7.85 -1.60
CA LYS A 57 17.62 7.42 -2.76
C LYS A 57 18.11 5.99 -2.52
N THR A 58 17.32 5.01 -2.94
CA THR A 58 17.73 3.62 -2.98
C THR A 58 19.01 3.52 -3.80
N LEU A 59 20.05 2.93 -3.21
CA LEU A 59 21.23 2.47 -3.93
C LEU A 59 20.75 1.56 -5.06
N ASP A 60 20.81 2.08 -6.28
CA ASP A 60 20.52 1.37 -7.53
C ASP A 60 19.06 0.88 -7.63
N VAL A 61 18.16 1.80 -8.00
CA VAL A 61 16.73 1.57 -8.29
C VAL A 61 16.49 0.33 -9.19
N LYS A 62 17.47 -0.05 -10.03
CA LYS A 62 17.43 -1.24 -10.90
C LYS A 62 17.61 -2.58 -10.17
N ARG A 63 18.14 -2.60 -8.95
CA ARG A 63 18.35 -3.81 -8.14
C ARG A 63 17.20 -4.10 -7.16
N SER A 64 16.25 -3.17 -7.02
CA SER A 64 15.09 -3.41 -6.16
C SER A 64 14.16 -4.45 -6.78
N VAL A 65 13.82 -5.48 -6.01
CA VAL A 65 12.86 -6.52 -6.42
C VAL A 65 11.48 -5.94 -6.72
N LEU A 66 11.19 -4.74 -6.19
CA LEU A 66 9.91 -4.03 -6.37
C LEU A 66 9.89 -3.10 -7.57
N HIS A 67 11.04 -2.76 -8.15
CA HIS A 67 11.11 -1.84 -9.30
C HIS A 67 10.21 -2.22 -10.48
N PRO A 68 10.00 -3.51 -10.82
CA PRO A 68 9.10 -3.88 -11.92
C PRO A 68 7.62 -3.56 -11.63
N ASP A 69 7.25 -3.49 -10.35
CA ASP A 69 5.85 -3.47 -9.90
C ASP A 69 5.36 -2.04 -9.61
N LEU A 70 6.27 -1.07 -9.47
CA LEU A 70 5.97 0.32 -9.11
C LEU A 70 6.17 1.28 -10.29
N LYS A 71 5.29 2.28 -10.41
CA LYS A 71 5.50 3.44 -11.29
C LYS A 71 5.46 4.72 -10.48
N THR A 72 6.51 5.54 -10.59
CA THR A 72 6.61 6.81 -9.86
C THR A 72 5.84 7.91 -10.59
N VAL A 73 5.04 8.68 -9.86
CA VAL A 73 4.34 9.86 -10.40
C VAL A 73 5.36 10.97 -10.71
N PRO A 74 5.46 11.47 -11.96
CA PRO A 74 6.51 12.42 -12.35
C PRO A 74 6.48 13.74 -11.60
N HIS A 75 5.29 14.26 -11.29
CA HIS A 75 5.12 15.55 -10.62
C HIS A 75 5.14 15.44 -9.08
N GLN A 76 5.03 14.22 -8.55
CA GLN A 76 5.06 13.91 -7.11
C GLN A 76 5.83 12.60 -6.86
N PRO A 77 7.19 12.60 -6.89
CA PRO A 77 7.99 11.37 -6.85
C PRO A 77 7.90 10.56 -5.55
N GLN A 78 7.28 11.11 -4.51
CA GLN A 78 6.96 10.43 -3.26
C GLN A 78 5.80 9.45 -3.40
N VAL A 79 5.05 9.50 -4.51
CA VAL A 79 3.89 8.65 -4.79
C VAL A 79 4.26 7.57 -5.79
N GLN A 80 3.84 6.34 -5.50
CA GLN A 80 4.03 5.18 -6.36
C GLN A 80 2.68 4.57 -6.73
N ILE A 81 2.52 4.26 -8.00
CA ILE A 81 1.34 3.60 -8.55
C ILE A 81 1.61 2.11 -8.66
N ILE A 82 0.68 1.32 -8.13
CA ILE A 82 0.64 -0.13 -8.23
C ILE A 82 -0.65 -0.58 -8.91
N GLY A 83 -0.61 -1.71 -9.60
CA GLY A 83 -1.81 -2.23 -10.25
C GLY A 83 -1.53 -3.33 -11.26
N HIS A 84 -2.41 -3.42 -12.25
CA HIS A 84 -2.33 -4.43 -13.30
C HIS A 84 -2.86 -3.88 -14.62
N GLY A 85 -2.23 -4.29 -15.73
CA GLY A 85 -2.71 -4.03 -17.08
C GLY A 85 -2.20 -2.72 -17.68
N HIS A 86 -2.68 -2.45 -18.89
CA HIS A 86 -2.30 -1.29 -19.69
C HIS A 86 -3.10 -0.03 -19.34
N TYR A 87 -2.44 1.12 -19.36
CA TYR A 87 -3.00 2.45 -19.13
C TYR A 87 -2.49 3.43 -20.18
N ASP A 88 -3.42 4.17 -20.80
CA ASP A 88 -3.09 5.20 -21.78
C ASP A 88 -2.48 6.44 -21.12
N GLU A 89 -3.07 6.92 -20.03
CA GLU A 89 -2.56 8.02 -19.23
C GLU A 89 -3.09 7.97 -17.79
N TYR A 90 -2.24 8.25 -16.80
CA TYR A 90 -2.64 8.46 -15.41
C TYR A 90 -1.54 9.23 -14.66
N GLU A 91 -1.91 10.28 -13.91
CA GLU A 91 -0.98 11.11 -13.12
C GLU A 91 0.27 11.61 -13.89
N GLY A 92 0.10 11.90 -15.19
CA GLY A 92 1.18 12.37 -16.08
C GLY A 92 2.08 11.27 -16.65
N LEU A 93 1.88 10.00 -16.28
CA LEU A 93 2.43 8.85 -17.00
C LEU A 93 1.59 8.58 -18.24
N LYS A 94 2.24 8.20 -19.35
CA LYS A 94 1.58 7.88 -20.62
C LYS A 94 2.04 6.54 -21.15
N ASP A 95 1.13 5.81 -21.79
CA ASP A 95 1.38 4.54 -22.47
C ASP A 95 2.22 3.57 -21.63
N PHE A 96 1.68 3.17 -20.47
CA PHE A 96 2.40 2.36 -19.51
C PHE A 96 1.59 1.15 -19.05
N THR A 97 2.29 0.07 -18.73
CA THR A 97 1.69 -1.15 -18.19
C THR A 97 2.12 -1.34 -16.74
N LEU A 98 1.15 -1.60 -15.87
CA LEU A 98 1.37 -2.03 -14.50
C LEU A 98 1.42 -3.55 -14.43
N LYS A 99 2.37 -4.07 -13.66
CA LYS A 99 2.51 -5.50 -13.41
C LYS A 99 2.00 -5.80 -12.01
N HIS A 100 1.10 -6.78 -11.91
CA HIS A 100 0.64 -7.23 -10.61
C HIS A 100 1.67 -8.17 -9.99
N PRO A 101 2.02 -7.98 -8.71
CA PRO A 101 2.85 -8.92 -7.98
C PRO A 101 2.19 -10.31 -7.87
N HIS A 102 2.97 -11.39 -7.90
CA HIS A 102 2.44 -12.75 -7.99
C HIS A 102 3.14 -13.70 -7.01
N HIS A 103 2.39 -14.56 -6.30
CA HIS A 103 2.95 -15.46 -5.25
C HIS A 103 4.06 -16.38 -5.77
N LYS A 104 3.97 -16.80 -7.05
CA LYS A 104 4.99 -17.59 -7.76
C LYS A 104 6.42 -17.03 -7.67
N VAL A 105 6.60 -15.74 -7.35
CA VAL A 105 7.93 -15.10 -7.27
C VAL A 105 8.71 -15.47 -6.01
N PHE A 106 8.05 -15.59 -4.86
CA PHE A 106 8.72 -15.74 -3.56
C PHE A 106 8.48 -17.08 -2.87
N HIS A 107 7.43 -17.81 -3.27
CA HIS A 107 7.12 -19.09 -2.65
C HIS A 107 8.00 -20.20 -3.18
N LYS A 108 8.44 -21.10 -2.29
CA LYS A 108 9.18 -22.31 -2.66
C LYS A 108 8.38 -23.22 -3.60
N THR A 109 7.07 -23.27 -3.41
CA THR A 109 6.13 -24.00 -4.26
C THR A 109 5.14 -23.02 -4.87
N ALA A 110 4.68 -23.32 -6.08
CA ALA A 110 3.63 -22.56 -6.73
C ALA A 110 2.30 -23.32 -6.69
N ILE A 111 1.21 -22.57 -6.76
CA ILE A 111 -0.09 -23.14 -7.13
C ILE A 111 0.04 -23.69 -8.56
N PRO A 112 -0.47 -24.91 -8.85
CA PRO A 112 -0.48 -25.47 -10.19
C PRO A 112 -1.18 -24.55 -11.21
N GLU A 113 -0.77 -24.62 -12.46
CA GLU A 113 -1.27 -23.71 -13.49
C GLU A 113 -2.78 -23.86 -13.72
N GLU A 114 -3.30 -25.08 -13.63
CA GLU A 114 -4.74 -25.38 -13.72
C GLU A 114 -5.58 -24.71 -12.63
N ASP A 115 -4.95 -24.40 -11.49
CA ASP A 115 -5.59 -23.86 -10.29
C ASP A 115 -5.36 -22.34 -10.13
N ASP A 116 -4.32 -21.79 -10.75
CA ASP A 116 -3.83 -20.41 -10.56
C ASP A 116 -4.89 -19.33 -10.89
N LEU A 117 -5.85 -19.66 -11.76
CA LEU A 117 -6.97 -18.77 -12.03
C LEU A 117 -7.81 -18.56 -10.77
N ASN A 118 -8.14 -19.63 -10.04
CA ASN A 118 -9.11 -19.60 -8.94
C ASN A 118 -8.46 -19.43 -7.57
N PHE A 119 -7.20 -19.85 -7.42
CA PHE A 119 -6.49 -19.87 -6.15
C PHE A 119 -5.30 -18.92 -6.14
N THR A 120 -5.01 -18.35 -4.96
CA THR A 120 -3.85 -17.48 -4.75
C THR A 120 -3.19 -17.76 -3.40
N ARG A 121 -2.02 -17.19 -3.15
CA ARG A 121 -1.37 -17.12 -1.83
C ARG A 121 -0.97 -15.68 -1.53
N PHE A 122 -0.67 -15.38 -0.27
CA PHE A 122 -0.04 -14.10 0.07
C PHE A 122 1.24 -13.90 -0.77
N TYR A 123 1.39 -12.75 -1.42
CA TYR A 123 2.56 -12.47 -2.25
C TYR A 123 3.86 -12.54 -1.44
N ARG A 124 3.95 -11.69 -0.41
CA ARG A 124 5.02 -11.66 0.59
C ARG A 124 4.52 -10.92 1.83
N TRP A 125 5.04 -11.29 2.99
CA TRP A 125 4.91 -10.49 4.20
C TRP A 125 6.09 -9.54 4.31
N HIS A 126 5.83 -8.27 4.60
CA HIS A 126 6.87 -7.29 4.87
C HIS A 126 6.35 -6.21 5.81
N ILE A 127 7.30 -5.52 6.43
CA ILE A 127 7.08 -4.24 7.09
C ILE A 127 7.79 -3.22 6.23
N ASP A 128 7.13 -2.10 5.94
CA ASP A 128 7.79 -0.96 5.34
C ASP A 128 8.86 -0.47 6.31
N ALA A 129 10.13 -0.78 6.08
CA ALA A 129 11.22 -0.31 6.93
C ALA A 129 12.55 -0.33 6.17
N ALA A 130 13.27 0.80 6.17
CA ALA A 130 14.70 0.77 5.88
C ALA A 130 15.44 0.35 7.14
N LEU A 131 15.43 -0.95 7.42
CA LEU A 131 16.42 -1.49 8.32
C LEU A 131 17.79 -1.16 7.70
N TYR A 132 18.70 -0.63 8.51
CA TYR A 132 19.96 0.04 8.14
C TYR A 132 19.81 1.54 7.77
N ALA A 133 19.97 2.39 8.79
CA ALA A 133 20.12 3.86 8.75
C ALA A 133 18.86 4.74 8.62
N LEU A 134 17.66 4.19 8.47
CA LEU A 134 16.41 4.98 8.55
C LEU A 134 15.47 4.37 9.60
N ASN A 135 14.68 5.23 10.25
CA ASN A 135 13.60 4.77 11.11
C ASN A 135 12.46 4.22 10.24
N PRO A 136 11.66 3.27 10.74
CA PRO A 136 10.40 2.89 10.11
C PRO A 136 9.51 4.13 9.86
N PRO A 137 8.74 4.15 8.76
CA PRO A 137 7.77 5.20 8.50
C PRO A 137 6.73 5.23 9.63
N LYS A 138 6.33 6.42 10.05
CA LYS A 138 5.30 6.59 11.07
C LYS A 138 3.91 6.23 10.57
N VAL A 139 3.66 6.44 9.27
CA VAL A 139 2.38 6.22 8.60
C VAL A 139 2.63 5.74 7.17
N THR A 140 1.84 4.77 6.73
CA THR A 140 1.69 4.37 5.33
C THR A 140 0.29 4.77 4.87
N THR A 141 0.18 5.41 3.71
CA THR A 141 -1.09 5.77 3.07
C THR A 141 -1.23 5.00 1.77
N LEU A 142 -2.43 4.47 1.51
CA LEU A 142 -2.77 3.75 0.29
C LEU A 142 -4.12 4.26 -0.22
N LEU A 143 -4.17 4.68 -1.49
CA LEU A 143 -5.40 5.04 -2.17
C LEU A 143 -5.85 3.95 -3.15
N ALA A 144 -7.11 3.52 -3.04
CA ALA A 144 -7.71 2.59 -4.00
C ALA A 144 -8.39 3.36 -5.14
N VAL A 145 -7.67 3.56 -6.25
CA VAL A 145 -8.16 4.31 -7.42
C VAL A 145 -9.17 3.48 -8.24
N LYS A 146 -8.84 2.21 -8.48
CA LYS A 146 -9.70 1.27 -9.23
C LYS A 146 -9.62 -0.11 -8.62
N VAL A 147 -10.73 -0.54 -8.03
CA VAL A 147 -10.86 -1.89 -7.46
C VAL A 147 -11.45 -2.82 -8.53
N PRO A 148 -10.81 -3.95 -8.86
CA PRO A 148 -11.38 -4.91 -9.79
C PRO A 148 -12.70 -5.48 -9.24
N ALA A 149 -13.73 -5.51 -10.09
CA ALA A 149 -15.04 -6.04 -9.74
C ALA A 149 -15.29 -7.43 -10.36
N GLY A 150 -16.24 -8.17 -9.78
CA GLY A 150 -16.71 -9.44 -10.31
C GLY A 150 -16.05 -10.65 -9.67
N ARG A 151 -15.06 -11.24 -10.35
CA ARG A 151 -14.45 -12.50 -9.96
C ARG A 151 -13.74 -12.39 -8.61
N ARG A 152 -13.80 -13.46 -7.82
CA ARG A 152 -13.08 -13.63 -6.55
C ARG A 152 -12.05 -14.76 -6.65
N GLN A 153 -11.16 -14.86 -5.67
CA GLN A 153 -10.19 -15.94 -5.55
C GLN A 153 -10.22 -16.53 -4.15
N THR A 154 -9.85 -17.80 -4.04
CA THR A 154 -9.60 -18.43 -2.75
C THR A 154 -8.11 -18.34 -2.44
N LEU A 155 -7.77 -17.60 -1.38
CA LEU A 155 -6.43 -17.59 -0.81
C LEU A 155 -6.23 -18.86 0.00
N ARG A 156 -5.17 -19.62 -0.30
CA ARG A 156 -4.75 -20.80 0.46
C ARG A 156 -3.49 -20.50 1.27
N TYR A 157 -3.46 -20.98 2.50
CA TYR A 157 -2.26 -20.90 3.35
C TYR A 157 -1.21 -21.93 2.93
N ASP A 158 -1.66 -23.13 2.53
CA ASP A 158 -0.84 -24.25 2.04
C ASP A 158 0.36 -24.61 2.95
N ASP A 159 0.21 -24.40 4.26
CA ASP A 159 1.17 -24.73 5.31
C ASP A 159 0.80 -26.02 6.08
N GLY A 160 -0.25 -26.71 5.62
CA GLY A 160 -0.75 -27.96 6.20
C GLY A 160 -1.94 -27.79 7.13
N THR A 161 -2.37 -26.57 7.46
CA THR A 161 -3.58 -26.35 8.27
C THR A 161 -4.86 -26.61 7.48
N GLY A 162 -4.82 -26.40 6.16
CA GLY A 162 -6.00 -26.42 5.29
C GLY A 162 -6.80 -25.12 5.31
N ASP A 163 -6.24 -24.04 5.88
CA ASP A 163 -6.93 -22.76 5.97
C ASP A 163 -7.05 -22.09 4.59
N GLU A 164 -8.24 -21.53 4.35
CA GLU A 164 -8.59 -20.82 3.12
C GLU A 164 -9.37 -19.53 3.43
N LEU A 165 -9.24 -18.51 2.58
CA LEU A 165 -10.00 -17.26 2.65
C LEU A 165 -10.55 -16.87 1.29
N ASP A 166 -11.83 -16.51 1.23
CA ASP A 166 -12.42 -15.91 0.02
C ASP A 166 -12.07 -14.42 -0.08
N VAL A 167 -11.37 -14.02 -1.14
CA VAL A 167 -10.82 -12.66 -1.32
C VAL A 167 -11.22 -12.03 -2.65
N SER A 168 -11.38 -10.70 -2.63
CA SER A 168 -11.48 -9.90 -3.86
C SER A 168 -10.14 -9.87 -4.59
N LEU A 169 -10.14 -9.62 -5.90
CA LEU A 169 -8.90 -9.39 -6.63
C LEU A 169 -8.21 -8.10 -6.16
N GLY A 170 -6.88 -8.10 -6.11
CA GLY A 170 -6.08 -6.94 -5.67
C GLY A 170 -6.18 -6.64 -4.18
N THR A 171 -6.67 -7.57 -3.36
CA THR A 171 -6.76 -7.39 -1.91
C THR A 171 -5.38 -7.22 -1.28
N THR A 172 -5.25 -6.24 -0.40
CA THR A 172 -4.08 -6.07 0.48
C THR A 172 -4.46 -6.49 1.89
N ALA A 173 -3.65 -7.36 2.49
CA ALA A 173 -3.86 -7.85 3.86
C ALA A 173 -2.92 -7.15 4.85
N PHE A 174 -3.44 -6.90 6.06
CA PHE A 174 -2.68 -6.34 7.18
C PHE A 174 -2.77 -7.30 8.37
N VAL A 175 -1.64 -7.46 9.06
CA VAL A 175 -1.57 -8.21 10.31
C VAL A 175 -0.98 -7.31 11.39
N SER A 176 -1.57 -7.34 12.58
CA SER A 176 -1.04 -6.59 13.72
C SER A 176 0.00 -7.43 14.45
N GLY A 177 1.23 -6.94 14.53
CA GLY A 177 2.30 -7.55 15.33
C GLY A 177 2.09 -7.44 16.84
N GLN A 178 1.11 -6.67 17.32
CA GLN A 178 0.81 -6.57 18.74
C GLN A 178 0.12 -7.82 19.30
N ASN A 179 -0.67 -8.51 18.48
CA ASN A 179 -1.54 -9.61 18.88
C ASN A 179 -1.09 -10.96 18.32
N MET A 180 0.13 -11.05 17.78
CA MET A 180 0.73 -12.30 17.29
C MET A 180 1.49 -13.04 18.38
#